data_AF-A0A562KLH1-F1
#
_entry.id   AF-A0A562KLH1-F1
#
_cell.length_a   1.000
_cell.length_b   1.000
_cell.length_c   1.000
_cell.angle_alpha   90.00
_cell.angle_beta   90.00
_cell.angle_gamma   90.00
#
_symmetry.space_group_name_H-M   'P 1'
#
loop_
_entity.id
_entity.type
_entity.pdbx_description
1 polymer ?
#
loop_
_entity_poly.entity_id
_entity_poly.type
_entity_poly.pdbx_seq_one_letter_code
_entity_poly.pdbx_strand_id
1 'polypeptide(L)'
;MKKTLLLVTSFLFTLNVFSQVGIGTTNVQNGVELQIESNSRGLLIPRVALTATNVVAPVGPAPIAIGVLIFNTATAGAGMTAVSPGFYYWSGTEWVALKSSPLAASQDWSLTGNAGTNPSTNFLGTTDNQNFQIRTNNTNRVTVENDGQVILGTNTTPIANTLTTINAGAGQIGLFVNSNNSQRTIRALNATNTQFVIDGGNLDPNGGRGVIGISANLAANATSTVMGVLGVGGRTTFTELPGESVGVSGQGTTGLHVRGVGKGAGVDYFSAYFEYDQDDNLGTSNGPFARIAGKDVNYFTGSTAARRDVTYGGYFDANTSTTDFVFVGARNNNTSYKVLGGGSLSTMVEDRNGNNRILHATETPEILFEDFGTGKLVNGEAYIKIDELMSDHIFVDESHPMKVFIQLEGDCKGVYVTEKTKNGFKVKELQNGKSNVSFSWNMVANRADVLEKDGTIASKHVDVRFPIGPKKLNQEKSVEKKYDTEKK
;
A
#
# COMPACT_ATOMS: atom_id res chain seq x y z
N MET A 1 -99.38 -73.06 -61.49
CA MET A 1 -100.62 -72.74 -60.75
C MET A 1 -100.28 -71.83 -59.58
N LYS A 2 -101.19 -70.88 -59.29
CA LYS A 2 -101.20 -69.86 -58.21
C LYS A 2 -100.73 -70.42 -56.83
N LYS A 3 -100.18 -69.68 -55.85
CA LYS A 3 -100.72 -68.48 -55.18
C LYS A 3 -99.66 -67.76 -54.29
N THR A 4 -99.87 -66.45 -54.18
CA THR A 4 -99.36 -65.38 -53.29
C THR A 4 -99.58 -65.64 -51.78
N LEU A 5 -98.80 -64.96 -50.90
CA LEU A 5 -99.16 -64.19 -49.65
C LEU A 5 -98.04 -64.31 -48.56
N LEU A 6 -97.68 -63.37 -47.66
CA LEU A 6 -97.57 -61.90 -47.52
C LEU A 6 -96.93 -61.67 -46.11
N LEU A 7 -96.10 -60.61 -45.94
CA LEU A 7 -95.78 -59.84 -44.69
C LEU A 7 -95.06 -60.60 -43.54
N VAL A 8 -94.12 -60.05 -42.74
CA VAL A 8 -94.01 -58.72 -42.10
C VAL A 8 -92.54 -58.38 -41.86
N THR A 9 -92.14 -57.16 -42.18
CA THR A 9 -90.82 -56.57 -41.89
C THR A 9 -90.81 -56.02 -40.45
N SER A 10 -89.91 -56.50 -39.60
CA SER A 10 -89.62 -55.91 -38.28
C SER A 10 -88.21 -55.32 -38.27
N PHE A 11 -88.12 -54.01 -38.11
CA PHE A 11 -86.88 -53.24 -38.04
C PHE A 11 -86.35 -53.31 -36.58
N LEU A 12 -85.29 -54.09 -36.33
CA LEU A 12 -84.56 -54.05 -35.07
C LEU A 12 -83.50 -52.93 -35.13
N PHE A 13 -83.71 -51.86 -34.36
CA PHE A 13 -82.65 -50.93 -33.99
C PHE A 13 -81.79 -51.56 -32.89
N THR A 14 -80.50 -51.78 -33.15
CA THR A 14 -79.53 -52.15 -32.12
C THR A 14 -78.90 -50.88 -31.54
N LEU A 15 -79.19 -50.59 -30.27
CA LEU A 15 -78.42 -49.62 -29.49
C LEU A 15 -77.17 -50.32 -28.96
N ASN A 16 -75.99 -49.89 -29.41
CA ASN A 16 -74.72 -50.31 -28.80
C ASN A 16 -74.51 -49.50 -27.51
N VAL A 17 -74.43 -50.17 -26.37
CA VAL A 17 -73.99 -49.56 -25.11
C VAL A 17 -72.60 -50.11 -24.82
N PHE A 18 -71.60 -49.23 -24.72
CA PHE A 18 -70.25 -49.61 -24.28
C PHE A 18 -70.27 -49.74 -22.75
N SER A 19 -69.82 -50.88 -22.23
CA SER A 19 -69.65 -51.10 -20.78
C SER A 19 -68.16 -51.04 -20.44
N GLN A 20 -67.79 -50.11 -19.57
CA GLN A 20 -66.53 -50.17 -18.83
C GLN A 20 -66.40 -51.47 -18.04
N VAL A 21 -65.20 -52.02 -17.94
CA VAL A 21 -64.91 -53.29 -17.24
C VAL A 21 -64.33 -53.00 -15.86
N GLY A 22 -65.08 -53.29 -14.80
CA GLY A 22 -64.59 -53.32 -13.43
C GLY A 22 -64.27 -54.74 -12.98
N ILE A 23 -63.06 -54.99 -12.48
CA ILE A 23 -62.64 -56.25 -11.86
C ILE A 23 -62.36 -55.98 -10.38
N GLY A 24 -63.12 -56.61 -9.48
CA GLY A 24 -62.98 -56.42 -8.04
C GLY A 24 -63.64 -55.14 -7.51
N THR A 25 -64.35 -54.37 -8.35
CA THR A 25 -65.12 -53.19 -7.96
C THR A 25 -66.40 -53.07 -8.78
N THR A 26 -67.44 -52.50 -8.17
CA THR A 26 -68.71 -52.17 -8.84
C THR A 26 -68.87 -50.69 -9.11
N ASN A 27 -68.01 -49.84 -8.54
CA ASN A 27 -67.99 -48.41 -8.76
C ASN A 27 -66.80 -48.06 -9.66
N VAL A 28 -66.98 -48.25 -10.96
CA VAL A 28 -65.95 -47.92 -11.96
C VAL A 28 -65.89 -46.41 -12.13
N GLN A 29 -64.71 -45.83 -11.92
CA GLN A 29 -64.47 -44.40 -11.98
C GLN A 29 -64.75 -43.84 -13.38
N ASN A 30 -65.20 -42.59 -13.45
CA ASN A 30 -65.40 -41.92 -14.73
C ASN A 30 -64.05 -41.78 -15.47
N GLY A 31 -64.00 -42.18 -16.74
CA GLY A 31 -62.80 -42.07 -17.58
C GLY A 31 -61.88 -43.30 -17.63
N VAL A 32 -62.31 -44.46 -17.13
CA VAL A 32 -61.54 -45.73 -17.26
C VAL A 32 -62.33 -46.80 -18.01
N GLU A 33 -61.71 -47.43 -18.99
CA GLU A 33 -62.29 -48.57 -19.74
C GLU A 33 -62.07 -49.91 -19.00
N LEU A 34 -61.00 -49.99 -18.20
CA LEU A 34 -60.66 -51.14 -17.35
C LEU A 34 -60.16 -50.66 -15.98
N GLN A 35 -60.85 -51.03 -14.91
CA GLN A 35 -60.44 -50.80 -13.52
C GLN A 35 -60.28 -52.13 -12.79
N ILE A 36 -59.14 -52.32 -12.13
CA ILE A 36 -58.86 -53.52 -11.33
C ILE A 36 -58.59 -53.07 -9.89
N GLU A 37 -59.46 -53.45 -8.96
CA GLU A 37 -59.27 -53.20 -7.52
C GLU A 37 -59.01 -54.51 -6.78
N SER A 38 -57.91 -54.56 -6.03
CA SER A 38 -57.59 -55.67 -5.14
C SER A 38 -56.66 -55.22 -4.02
N ASN A 39 -56.90 -55.71 -2.81
CA ASN A 39 -56.09 -55.38 -1.63
C ASN A 39 -54.86 -56.29 -1.48
N SER A 40 -54.76 -57.35 -2.31
CA SER A 40 -53.74 -58.41 -2.14
C SER A 40 -53.27 -59.07 -3.43
N ARG A 41 -53.80 -58.68 -4.59
CA ARG A 41 -53.42 -59.24 -5.91
C ARG A 41 -53.12 -58.10 -6.89
N GLY A 42 -52.23 -58.37 -7.85
CA GLY A 42 -51.88 -57.43 -8.91
C GLY A 42 -52.27 -57.94 -10.30
N LEU A 43 -52.05 -57.12 -11.31
CA LEU A 43 -52.18 -57.51 -12.71
C LEU A 43 -50.85 -58.07 -13.23
N LEU A 44 -50.87 -59.28 -13.78
CA LEU A 44 -49.70 -59.83 -14.47
C LEU A 44 -49.73 -59.40 -15.93
N ILE A 45 -48.84 -58.46 -16.27
CA ILE A 45 -48.61 -57.98 -17.65
C ILE A 45 -47.79 -59.02 -18.44
N PRO A 46 -47.96 -59.13 -19.78
CA PRO A 46 -47.17 -60.03 -20.61
C PRO A 46 -45.67 -59.95 -20.35
N ARG A 47 -45.04 -61.11 -20.11
CA ARG A 47 -43.61 -61.22 -19.81
C ARG A 47 -42.85 -61.57 -21.07
N VAL A 48 -41.94 -60.69 -21.49
CA VAL A 48 -41.27 -60.77 -22.80
C VAL A 48 -39.76 -60.66 -22.61
N ALA A 49 -38.96 -61.44 -23.32
CA ALA A 49 -37.50 -61.27 -23.33
C ALA A 49 -37.10 -60.33 -24.47
N LEU A 50 -36.88 -59.05 -24.17
CA LEU A 50 -36.41 -58.09 -25.15
C LEU A 50 -34.91 -58.30 -25.45
N THR A 51 -34.49 -57.95 -26.67
CA THR A 51 -33.08 -58.01 -27.08
C THR A 51 -32.38 -56.65 -27.09
N ALA A 52 -33.12 -55.59 -27.43
CA ALA A 52 -32.68 -54.19 -27.37
C ALA A 52 -33.92 -53.26 -27.38
N THR A 53 -33.77 -52.00 -26.93
CA THR A 53 -34.91 -51.05 -26.91
C THR A 53 -35.41 -50.70 -28.30
N ASN A 54 -34.52 -50.62 -29.29
CA ASN A 54 -34.85 -50.28 -30.67
C ASN A 54 -35.35 -51.47 -31.53
N VAL A 55 -35.59 -52.64 -30.92
CA VAL A 55 -36.05 -53.85 -31.61
C VAL A 55 -37.45 -54.22 -31.12
N VAL A 56 -38.44 -54.14 -32.01
CA VAL A 56 -39.86 -54.46 -31.69
C VAL A 56 -40.06 -55.93 -31.29
N ALA A 57 -39.31 -56.82 -31.92
CA ALA A 57 -39.35 -58.25 -31.64
C ALA A 57 -38.89 -58.56 -30.20
N PRO A 58 -39.49 -59.57 -29.54
CA PRO A 58 -40.37 -60.60 -30.10
C PRO A 58 -41.86 -60.25 -30.07
N VAL A 59 -42.24 -59.03 -29.68
CA VAL A 59 -43.66 -58.62 -29.69
C VAL A 59 -44.06 -58.33 -31.13
N GLY A 60 -45.09 -59.02 -31.60
CA GLY A 60 -45.53 -58.89 -32.99
C GLY A 60 -46.72 -59.79 -33.32
N PRO A 61 -47.05 -59.91 -34.61
CA PRO A 61 -46.35 -59.31 -35.76
C PRO A 61 -46.39 -57.77 -35.76
N ALA A 62 -45.33 -57.15 -36.28
CA ALA A 62 -45.25 -55.68 -36.42
C ALA A 62 -46.13 -55.18 -37.59
N PRO A 63 -46.62 -53.92 -37.56
CA PRO A 63 -46.44 -52.93 -36.50
C PRO A 63 -47.30 -53.22 -35.27
N ILE A 64 -46.72 -53.07 -34.08
CA ILE A 64 -47.48 -53.14 -32.82
C ILE A 64 -47.99 -51.76 -32.43
N ALA A 65 -49.08 -51.70 -31.65
CA ALA A 65 -49.66 -50.44 -31.21
C ALA A 65 -48.74 -49.66 -30.24
N ILE A 66 -48.80 -48.33 -30.28
CA ILE A 66 -48.17 -47.46 -29.28
C ILE A 66 -48.85 -47.69 -27.93
N GLY A 67 -48.07 -47.74 -26.85
CA GLY A 67 -48.55 -47.95 -25.49
C GLY A 67 -48.71 -49.43 -25.09
N VAL A 68 -48.34 -50.38 -25.96
CA VAL A 68 -48.25 -51.80 -25.58
C VAL A 68 -47.29 -51.93 -24.40
N LEU A 69 -47.81 -52.41 -23.27
CA LEU A 69 -47.08 -52.57 -22.00
C LEU A 69 -46.66 -54.03 -21.81
N ILE A 70 -45.38 -54.25 -21.54
CA ILE A 70 -44.80 -55.56 -21.24
C ILE A 70 -43.91 -55.49 -19.99
N PHE A 71 -43.64 -56.65 -19.40
CA PHE A 71 -42.57 -56.83 -18.43
C PHE A 71 -41.40 -57.53 -19.12
N ASN A 72 -40.30 -56.83 -19.35
CA ASN A 72 -39.08 -57.40 -19.88
C ASN A 72 -38.45 -58.36 -18.85
N THR A 73 -38.04 -59.55 -19.29
CA THR A 73 -37.39 -60.56 -18.44
C THR A 73 -35.90 -60.70 -18.70
N ALA A 74 -35.37 -60.08 -19.75
CA ALA A 74 -33.98 -60.24 -20.18
C ALA A 74 -33.08 -59.08 -19.76
N THR A 75 -31.80 -59.39 -19.52
CA THR A 75 -30.71 -58.41 -19.57
C THR A 75 -29.98 -58.62 -20.89
N ALA A 76 -30.11 -57.69 -21.84
CA ALA A 76 -29.60 -57.85 -23.21
C ALA A 76 -29.26 -56.49 -23.85
N GLY A 77 -28.53 -56.52 -24.98
CA GLY A 77 -28.10 -55.31 -25.70
C GLY A 77 -26.86 -54.64 -25.09
N ALA A 78 -26.46 -53.51 -25.66
CA ALA A 78 -25.33 -52.69 -25.20
C ALA A 78 -25.60 -51.19 -25.38
N GLY A 79 -24.87 -50.35 -24.65
CA GLY A 79 -24.98 -48.89 -24.72
C GLY A 79 -26.38 -48.37 -24.38
N MET A 80 -26.83 -47.33 -25.08
CA MET A 80 -28.14 -46.70 -24.84
C MET A 80 -29.34 -47.58 -25.20
N THR A 81 -29.12 -48.67 -25.93
CA THR A 81 -30.18 -49.61 -26.35
C THR A 81 -30.29 -50.86 -25.46
N ALA A 82 -29.49 -50.93 -24.39
CA ALA A 82 -29.51 -52.05 -23.46
C ALA A 82 -30.85 -52.12 -22.71
N VAL A 83 -31.33 -53.34 -22.50
CA VAL A 83 -32.53 -53.64 -21.72
C VAL A 83 -32.16 -54.42 -20.47
N SER A 84 -32.83 -54.10 -19.36
CA SER A 84 -32.80 -54.86 -18.11
C SER A 84 -34.21 -55.28 -17.70
N PRO A 85 -34.39 -56.31 -16.86
CA PRO A 85 -35.72 -56.72 -16.41
C PRO A 85 -36.52 -55.58 -15.78
N GLY A 86 -37.78 -55.44 -16.16
CA GLY A 86 -38.63 -54.32 -15.75
C GLY A 86 -39.81 -54.06 -16.68
N PHE A 87 -40.65 -53.08 -16.35
CA PHE A 87 -41.76 -52.70 -17.22
C PHE A 87 -41.29 -51.82 -18.39
N TYR A 88 -41.77 -52.11 -19.60
CA TYR A 88 -41.51 -51.32 -20.81
C TYR A 88 -42.81 -51.09 -21.56
N TYR A 89 -42.94 -49.92 -22.21
CA TYR A 89 -43.99 -49.69 -23.19
C TYR A 89 -43.41 -49.35 -24.56
N TRP A 90 -44.13 -49.69 -25.63
CA TRP A 90 -43.73 -49.32 -26.99
C TRP A 90 -44.10 -47.86 -27.29
N SER A 91 -43.12 -47.02 -27.63
CA SER A 91 -43.34 -45.60 -27.98
C SER A 91 -43.84 -45.38 -29.40
N GLY A 92 -43.77 -46.42 -30.24
CA GLY A 92 -43.93 -46.32 -31.71
C GLY A 92 -42.62 -46.60 -32.45
N THR A 93 -41.48 -46.34 -31.80
CA THR A 93 -40.15 -46.52 -32.39
C THR A 93 -39.19 -47.33 -31.51
N GLU A 94 -39.43 -47.36 -30.19
CA GLU A 94 -38.59 -48.10 -29.25
C GLU A 94 -39.37 -48.52 -27.99
N TRP A 95 -38.80 -49.48 -27.25
CA TRP A 95 -39.24 -49.85 -25.91
C TRP A 95 -38.70 -48.87 -24.87
N VAL A 96 -39.60 -48.21 -24.16
CA VAL A 96 -39.28 -47.25 -23.11
C VAL A 96 -39.55 -47.88 -21.75
N ALA A 97 -38.51 -47.97 -20.91
CA ALA A 97 -38.64 -48.50 -19.55
C ALA A 97 -39.46 -47.56 -18.64
N LEU A 98 -40.44 -48.08 -17.91
CA LEU A 98 -41.30 -47.32 -16.97
C LEU A 98 -40.66 -47.03 -15.61
N LYS A 99 -39.33 -46.92 -15.57
CA LYS A 99 -38.43 -46.92 -14.39
C LYS A 99 -38.02 -48.32 -13.95
N SER A 100 -36.96 -48.83 -14.55
CA SER A 100 -35.96 -49.57 -13.79
C SER A 100 -34.63 -49.46 -14.51
N SER A 101 -33.74 -48.66 -13.95
CA SER A 101 -32.41 -49.21 -13.87
C SER A 101 -31.80 -48.89 -12.52
N PRO A 102 -31.46 -49.92 -11.73
CA PRO A 102 -30.45 -49.78 -10.71
C PRO A 102 -29.03 -49.68 -11.31
N LEU A 103 -28.87 -49.70 -12.65
CA LEU A 103 -27.56 -49.76 -13.33
C LEU A 103 -27.36 -48.81 -14.53
N ALA A 104 -28.41 -48.25 -15.13
CA ALA A 104 -28.32 -46.97 -15.84
C ALA A 104 -28.40 -45.93 -14.74
N ALA A 105 -27.29 -45.22 -14.53
CA ALA A 105 -27.21 -44.14 -13.56
C ALA A 105 -28.53 -43.39 -13.53
N SER A 106 -29.14 -43.31 -12.35
CA SER A 106 -30.09 -42.24 -12.06
C SER A 106 -29.54 -40.99 -12.76
N GLN A 107 -30.23 -40.52 -13.79
CA GLN A 107 -29.89 -39.27 -14.47
C GLN A 107 -29.99 -38.10 -13.46
N ASP A 108 -30.64 -38.34 -12.32
CA ASP A 108 -30.73 -37.42 -11.21
C ASP A 108 -29.48 -37.50 -10.31
N TRP A 109 -29.11 -36.33 -9.78
CA TRP A 109 -28.11 -36.23 -8.73
C TRP A 109 -28.72 -36.65 -7.39
N SER A 110 -28.21 -37.73 -6.77
CA SER A 110 -28.72 -38.23 -5.49
C SER A 110 -28.41 -37.32 -4.30
N LEU A 111 -29.30 -37.27 -3.30
CA LEU A 111 -29.07 -36.58 -2.02
C LEU A 111 -27.90 -37.14 -1.21
N THR A 112 -27.57 -38.42 -1.41
CA THR A 112 -26.42 -39.08 -0.77
C THR A 112 -25.18 -39.09 -1.66
N GLY A 113 -25.24 -38.47 -2.84
CA GLY A 113 -24.19 -38.47 -3.84
C GLY A 113 -24.26 -39.67 -4.81
N ASN A 114 -23.55 -39.54 -5.93
CA ASN A 114 -23.45 -40.55 -6.99
C ASN A 114 -22.03 -41.13 -7.01
N ALA A 115 -21.90 -42.46 -7.12
CA ALA A 115 -20.61 -43.15 -7.32
C ALA A 115 -20.41 -43.51 -8.82
N GLY A 116 -19.16 -43.61 -9.28
CA GLY A 116 -18.84 -44.07 -10.65
C GLY A 116 -19.00 -43.03 -11.77
N THR A 117 -18.94 -41.73 -11.45
CA THR A 117 -19.06 -40.65 -12.45
C THR A 117 -17.79 -40.49 -13.30
N ASN A 118 -17.97 -40.06 -14.55
CA ASN A 118 -16.91 -39.59 -15.44
C ASN A 118 -17.03 -38.06 -15.63
N PRO A 119 -16.07 -37.25 -15.16
CA PRO A 119 -16.12 -35.78 -15.27
C PRO A 119 -16.24 -35.21 -16.69
N SER A 120 -15.88 -35.97 -17.73
CA SER A 120 -16.03 -35.53 -19.13
C SER A 120 -17.45 -35.66 -19.67
N THR A 121 -18.31 -36.47 -19.04
CA THR A 121 -19.67 -36.77 -19.52
C THR A 121 -20.76 -36.64 -18.46
N ASN A 122 -20.40 -36.57 -17.17
CA ASN A 122 -21.33 -36.45 -16.06
C ASN A 122 -21.03 -35.17 -15.28
N PHE A 123 -22.01 -34.29 -15.18
CA PHE A 123 -21.91 -33.05 -14.42
C PHE A 123 -23.29 -32.62 -13.91
N LEU A 124 -23.28 -31.76 -12.90
CA LEU A 124 -24.45 -31.04 -12.44
C LEU A 124 -24.41 -29.64 -13.06
N GLY A 125 -25.34 -29.33 -13.96
CA GLY A 125 -25.35 -28.06 -14.69
C GLY A 125 -26.30 -28.04 -15.86
N THR A 126 -26.18 -27.01 -16.69
CA THR A 126 -26.92 -26.81 -17.94
C THR A 126 -26.04 -27.15 -19.14
N THR A 127 -26.65 -27.53 -20.27
CA THR A 127 -25.94 -27.78 -21.56
C THR A 127 -26.14 -26.65 -22.57
N ASP A 128 -27.04 -25.71 -22.27
CA ASP A 128 -27.35 -24.53 -23.05
C ASP A 128 -26.78 -23.26 -22.39
N ASN A 129 -26.99 -22.11 -23.01
CA ASN A 129 -26.43 -20.83 -22.56
C ASN A 129 -27.21 -20.19 -21.38
N GLN A 130 -27.71 -21.01 -20.46
CA GLN A 130 -28.53 -20.61 -19.32
C GLN A 130 -27.76 -20.75 -18.00
N ASN A 131 -28.00 -19.84 -17.07
CA ASN A 131 -27.36 -19.84 -15.75
C ASN A 131 -27.80 -21.07 -14.92
N PHE A 132 -26.86 -21.65 -14.16
CA PHE A 132 -27.14 -22.74 -13.22
C PHE A 132 -27.38 -22.19 -11.81
N GLN A 133 -28.43 -22.67 -11.12
CA GLN A 133 -28.88 -22.06 -9.86
C GLN A 133 -29.15 -23.09 -8.75
N ILE A 134 -28.62 -22.81 -7.56
CA ILE A 134 -28.82 -23.60 -6.34
C ILE A 134 -29.78 -22.86 -5.40
N ARG A 135 -30.83 -23.55 -4.94
CA ARG A 135 -31.91 -22.98 -4.13
C ARG A 135 -32.13 -23.73 -2.81
N THR A 136 -32.54 -23.00 -1.77
CA THR A 136 -33.11 -23.57 -0.53
C THR A 136 -34.46 -22.91 -0.25
N ASN A 137 -35.49 -23.71 0.10
CA ASN A 137 -36.87 -23.23 0.26
C ASN A 137 -37.35 -22.42 -0.96
N ASN A 138 -37.10 -22.93 -2.17
CA ASN A 138 -37.35 -22.27 -3.47
C ASN A 138 -36.70 -20.87 -3.63
N THR A 139 -35.77 -20.50 -2.74
CA THR A 139 -35.07 -19.21 -2.78
C THR A 139 -33.66 -19.43 -3.30
N ASN A 140 -33.21 -18.61 -4.27
CA ASN A 140 -31.85 -18.69 -4.80
C ASN A 140 -30.79 -18.50 -3.69
N ARG A 141 -29.66 -19.19 -3.82
CA ARG A 141 -28.50 -19.07 -2.91
C ARG A 141 -27.20 -18.96 -3.68
N VAL A 142 -27.10 -19.63 -4.83
CA VAL A 142 -25.95 -19.57 -5.72
C VAL A 142 -26.44 -19.48 -7.15
N THR A 143 -25.84 -18.61 -7.95
CA THR A 143 -26.00 -18.59 -9.41
C THR A 143 -24.63 -18.68 -10.05
N VAL A 144 -24.43 -19.67 -10.89
CA VAL A 144 -23.28 -19.76 -11.80
C VAL A 144 -23.76 -19.24 -13.15
N GLU A 145 -23.24 -18.10 -13.55
CA GLU A 145 -23.58 -17.48 -14.84
C GLU A 145 -22.86 -18.18 -15.99
N ASN A 146 -23.42 -18.08 -17.19
CA ASN A 146 -22.87 -18.70 -18.39
C ASN A 146 -21.48 -18.17 -18.79
N ASP A 147 -21.07 -17.03 -18.27
CA ASP A 147 -19.75 -16.41 -18.46
C ASP A 147 -18.72 -16.82 -17.38
N GLY A 148 -19.11 -17.68 -16.44
CA GLY A 148 -18.26 -18.20 -15.37
C GLY A 148 -18.26 -17.36 -14.09
N GLN A 149 -19.06 -16.29 -14.01
CA GLN A 149 -19.25 -15.56 -12.75
C GLN A 149 -20.09 -16.37 -11.76
N VAL A 150 -19.65 -16.45 -10.51
CA VAL A 150 -20.41 -17.12 -9.43
C VAL A 150 -20.98 -16.08 -8.49
N ILE A 151 -22.30 -15.97 -8.41
CA ILE A 151 -23.05 -15.09 -7.51
C ILE A 151 -23.48 -15.85 -6.25
N LEU A 152 -23.16 -15.35 -5.06
CA LEU A 152 -23.65 -15.84 -3.76
C LEU A 152 -24.76 -14.93 -3.22
N GLY A 153 -25.99 -15.43 -3.11
CA GLY A 153 -27.12 -14.67 -2.56
C GLY A 153 -28.48 -15.05 -3.16
N THR A 154 -29.51 -14.25 -2.84
CA THR A 154 -30.90 -14.49 -3.24
C THR A 154 -31.26 -13.95 -4.63
N ASN A 155 -30.37 -13.18 -5.24
CA ASN A 155 -30.64 -12.50 -6.50
C ASN A 155 -29.94 -13.21 -7.65
N THR A 156 -30.41 -13.01 -8.87
CA THR A 156 -29.79 -13.51 -10.11
C THR A 156 -28.82 -12.50 -10.71
N THR A 157 -28.68 -11.35 -10.07
CA THR A 157 -27.77 -10.25 -10.40
C THR A 157 -26.99 -9.87 -9.14
N PRO A 158 -25.72 -9.42 -9.23
CA PRO A 158 -24.94 -9.01 -8.08
C PRO A 158 -25.66 -7.91 -7.28
N ILE A 159 -25.80 -8.09 -5.96
CA ILE A 159 -26.41 -7.09 -5.07
C ILE A 159 -25.32 -6.15 -4.57
N ALA A 160 -25.55 -4.84 -4.68
CA ALA A 160 -24.72 -3.88 -3.98
C ALA A 160 -24.68 -4.15 -2.47
N ASN A 161 -23.51 -3.94 -1.87
CA ASN A 161 -23.11 -4.11 -0.48
C ASN A 161 -23.03 -5.54 0.05
N THR A 162 -22.83 -6.56 -0.79
CA THR A 162 -22.65 -7.95 -0.33
C THR A 162 -21.42 -8.63 -0.95
N LEU A 163 -20.93 -9.67 -0.29
CA LEU A 163 -19.86 -10.54 -0.74
C LEU A 163 -20.37 -11.43 -1.89
N THR A 164 -20.56 -10.86 -3.08
CA THR A 164 -21.45 -11.52 -4.04
C THR A 164 -20.74 -12.28 -5.14
N THR A 165 -19.51 -11.96 -5.60
CA THR A 165 -18.99 -12.63 -6.83
C THR A 165 -17.52 -13.04 -6.87
N ILE A 166 -17.26 -14.19 -7.52
CA ILE A 166 -15.95 -14.66 -8.01
C ILE A 166 -15.98 -14.61 -9.54
N ASN A 167 -15.06 -13.90 -10.17
CA ASN A 167 -14.92 -13.82 -11.63
C ASN A 167 -13.59 -14.48 -12.03
N ALA A 168 -13.64 -15.47 -12.93
CA ALA A 168 -12.49 -16.24 -13.38
C ALA A 168 -12.08 -15.95 -14.84
N GLY A 169 -12.72 -14.98 -15.51
CA GLY A 169 -12.69 -14.86 -16.98
C GLY A 169 -11.48 -14.21 -17.63
N ALA A 170 -10.56 -13.57 -16.89
CA ALA A 170 -9.41 -12.89 -17.51
C ALA A 170 -8.23 -12.70 -16.53
N GLY A 171 -7.42 -13.74 -16.32
CA GLY A 171 -6.12 -13.63 -15.62
C GLY A 171 -6.19 -13.12 -14.16
N GLN A 172 -7.37 -13.04 -13.56
CA GLN A 172 -7.65 -12.43 -12.27
C GLN A 172 -8.56 -13.36 -11.48
N ILE A 173 -8.20 -13.63 -10.22
CA ILE A 173 -9.05 -14.32 -9.25
C ILE A 173 -9.32 -13.32 -8.12
N GLY A 174 -10.49 -12.71 -8.11
CA GLY A 174 -10.84 -11.66 -7.15
C GLY A 174 -12.18 -11.89 -6.48
N LEU A 175 -12.27 -11.48 -5.22
CA LEU A 175 -13.52 -11.36 -4.49
C LEU A 175 -14.04 -9.93 -4.64
N PHE A 176 -15.17 -9.77 -5.32
CA PHE A 176 -15.78 -8.47 -5.60
C PHE A 176 -16.91 -8.18 -4.62
N VAL A 177 -16.83 -7.03 -3.94
CA VAL A 177 -17.94 -6.44 -3.18
C VAL A 177 -18.48 -5.27 -3.99
N ASN A 178 -19.60 -5.49 -4.68
CA ASN A 178 -20.32 -4.40 -5.33
C ASN A 178 -20.87 -3.48 -4.23
N SER A 179 -20.87 -2.15 -4.35
CA SER A 179 -21.42 -1.24 -3.34
C SER A 179 -21.97 0.01 -4.01
N ASN A 180 -23.13 0.51 -3.57
CA ASN A 180 -23.90 1.54 -4.30
C ASN A 180 -23.18 2.90 -4.42
N ASN A 181 -22.16 3.15 -3.61
CA ASN A 181 -21.36 4.38 -3.67
C ASN A 181 -19.88 4.11 -3.87
N SER A 182 -19.47 2.85 -4.08
CA SER A 182 -18.07 2.48 -4.33
C SER A 182 -17.84 0.98 -4.49
N GLN A 183 -17.45 0.50 -5.67
CA GLN A 183 -16.95 -0.87 -5.80
C GLN A 183 -15.71 -1.05 -4.90
N ARG A 184 -15.73 -2.05 -4.01
CA ARG A 184 -14.61 -2.43 -3.14
C ARG A 184 -14.15 -3.82 -3.57
N THR A 185 -12.85 -4.03 -3.78
CA THR A 185 -12.35 -5.30 -4.35
C THR A 185 -11.24 -5.90 -3.52
N ILE A 186 -11.31 -7.17 -3.16
CA ILE A 186 -10.12 -7.90 -2.70
C ILE A 186 -9.62 -8.70 -3.89
N ARG A 187 -8.52 -8.26 -4.51
CA ARG A 187 -7.95 -8.91 -5.72
C ARG A 187 -6.73 -9.75 -5.32
N ALA A 188 -6.78 -11.05 -5.61
CA ALA A 188 -5.62 -11.94 -5.54
C ALA A 188 -5.18 -12.28 -6.97
N LEU A 189 -4.23 -11.53 -7.53
CA LEU A 189 -3.71 -11.84 -8.85
C LEU A 189 -2.76 -13.03 -8.74
N ASN A 190 -3.05 -14.16 -9.37
CA ASN A 190 -2.00 -15.15 -9.62
C ASN A 190 -2.19 -15.87 -10.95
N ALA A 191 -1.17 -15.74 -11.79
CA ALA A 191 -0.81 -16.76 -12.78
C ALA A 191 0.71 -16.77 -13.03
N THR A 192 1.45 -15.66 -12.82
CA THR A 192 2.91 -15.64 -13.05
C THR A 192 3.71 -14.67 -12.15
N ASN A 193 3.43 -14.67 -10.84
CA ASN A 193 4.26 -14.11 -9.74
C ASN A 193 3.99 -12.67 -9.25
N THR A 194 3.31 -12.64 -8.10
CA THR A 194 3.34 -11.65 -7.00
C THR A 194 2.44 -10.41 -7.11
N GLN A 195 1.23 -10.49 -6.54
CA GLN A 195 0.59 -9.39 -5.78
C GLN A 195 -0.71 -9.83 -5.08
N PHE A 196 -0.81 -9.58 -3.76
CA PHE A 196 -2.05 -9.63 -2.98
C PHE A 196 -2.50 -8.18 -2.71
N VAL A 197 -3.69 -7.79 -3.17
CA VAL A 197 -4.20 -6.40 -3.12
C VAL A 197 -5.56 -6.35 -2.42
N ILE A 198 -5.67 -5.63 -1.30
CA ILE A 198 -6.95 -5.35 -0.59
C ILE A 198 -7.52 -3.99 -1.02
N ASP A 199 -8.04 -3.82 -2.24
CA ASP A 199 -8.55 -2.54 -2.81
C ASP A 199 -9.68 -1.88 -1.98
N GLY A 200 -9.52 -0.60 -1.64
CA GLY A 200 -10.28 0.14 -0.65
C GLY A 200 -11.14 1.29 -1.18
N GLY A 201 -11.32 1.51 -2.49
CA GLY A 201 -12.28 2.56 -2.92
C GLY A 201 -12.43 2.91 -4.40
N ASN A 202 -13.71 2.88 -4.83
CA ASN A 202 -14.49 3.66 -5.82
C ASN A 202 -13.79 4.08 -7.11
N LEU A 203 -14.36 3.63 -8.23
CA LEU A 203 -14.12 4.18 -9.56
C LEU A 203 -14.99 5.44 -9.77
N ASP A 204 -14.70 6.51 -9.03
CA ASP A 204 -15.19 7.83 -9.42
C ASP A 204 -14.22 8.40 -10.49
N PRO A 205 -14.66 9.03 -11.60
CA PRO A 205 -13.76 9.64 -12.59
C PRO A 205 -12.82 10.71 -12.00
N ASN A 206 -13.08 11.14 -10.75
CA ASN A 206 -12.35 12.21 -10.06
C ASN A 206 -11.76 11.80 -8.69
N GLY A 207 -11.57 10.50 -8.38
CA GLY A 207 -10.76 10.13 -7.21
C GLY A 207 -10.88 8.70 -6.70
N GLY A 208 -9.87 7.87 -6.98
CA GLY A 208 -9.66 6.55 -6.35
C GLY A 208 -8.64 6.62 -5.20
N ARG A 209 -8.86 5.88 -4.11
CA ARG A 209 -7.86 5.69 -3.03
C ARG A 209 -7.15 4.35 -3.24
N GLY A 210 -5.82 4.34 -3.13
CA GLY A 210 -4.97 3.14 -3.29
C GLY A 210 -4.87 2.25 -2.04
N VAL A 211 -4.09 1.15 -2.14
CA VAL A 211 -3.98 0.10 -1.11
C VAL A 211 -2.57 -0.34 -0.76
N ILE A 212 -2.43 -0.64 0.54
CA ILE A 212 -1.30 -1.12 1.34
C ILE A 212 -0.56 -2.31 0.68
N GLY A 213 0.77 -2.24 0.56
CA GLY A 213 1.63 -3.34 0.08
C GLY A 213 2.73 -3.71 1.07
N ILE A 214 2.81 -5.00 1.46
CA ILE A 214 3.94 -5.64 2.14
C ILE A 214 4.71 -6.51 1.13
N SER A 215 6.04 -6.45 1.11
CA SER A 215 6.90 -7.34 0.32
C SER A 215 7.73 -8.26 1.22
N ALA A 216 7.47 -9.57 1.19
CA ALA A 216 8.45 -10.59 1.60
C ALA A 216 9.08 -11.21 0.34
N ASN A 217 10.40 -11.10 0.28
CA ASN A 217 11.32 -11.41 -0.82
C ASN A 217 11.19 -12.84 -1.39
N LEU A 218 11.32 -13.01 -2.71
CA LEU A 218 11.91 -14.22 -3.32
C LEU A 218 12.55 -13.94 -4.70
N ALA A 219 13.72 -13.28 -4.67
CA ALA A 219 14.96 -13.46 -5.47
C ALA A 219 14.87 -13.71 -7.00
N ALA A 220 15.66 -12.99 -7.81
CA ALA A 220 17.12 -13.20 -7.84
C ALA A 220 17.97 -11.91 -7.78
N ASN A 221 18.86 -11.89 -6.78
CA ASN A 221 20.04 -11.03 -6.62
C ASN A 221 19.90 -9.59 -6.09
N ALA A 222 19.16 -9.40 -4.98
CA ALA A 222 19.56 -8.46 -3.92
C ALA A 222 18.89 -8.78 -2.57
N THR A 223 19.67 -9.06 -1.53
CA THR A 223 19.20 -9.45 -0.19
C THR A 223 18.84 -8.25 0.71
N SER A 224 17.73 -7.56 0.40
CA SER A 224 16.86 -6.86 1.39
C SER A 224 15.65 -6.19 0.71
N THR A 225 14.44 -6.66 0.98
CA THR A 225 13.17 -6.01 0.60
C THR A 225 12.63 -5.15 1.75
N VAL A 226 12.13 -3.94 1.47
CA VAL A 226 11.39 -3.08 2.42
C VAL A 226 10.23 -2.39 1.68
N MET A 227 8.98 -2.54 2.16
CA MET A 227 7.82 -1.71 1.78
C MET A 227 6.84 -1.60 2.97
N GLY A 228 6.39 -0.38 3.30
CA GLY A 228 5.63 0.00 4.52
C GLY A 228 4.12 0.31 4.29
N VAL A 229 3.73 1.54 3.98
CA VAL A 229 2.34 1.99 3.70
C VAL A 229 2.40 3.23 2.79
N LEU A 230 1.49 3.39 1.82
CA LEU A 230 1.33 4.60 0.96
C LEU A 230 -0.04 5.26 1.21
N GLY A 231 -0.07 6.57 1.49
CA GLY A 231 -1.28 7.37 1.69
C GLY A 231 -1.51 8.43 0.60
N VAL A 232 -2.56 8.21 -0.21
CA VAL A 232 -3.37 9.06 -1.12
C VAL A 232 -2.73 10.23 -1.89
N GLY A 233 -2.91 10.22 -3.23
CA GLY A 233 -2.82 11.40 -4.11
C GLY A 233 -4.19 11.83 -4.66
N GLY A 234 -4.37 13.14 -4.91
CA GLY A 234 -5.46 13.66 -5.76
C GLY A 234 -6.30 14.86 -5.28
N ARG A 235 -5.94 15.57 -4.19
CA ARG A 235 -6.62 16.83 -3.83
C ARG A 235 -5.61 17.93 -3.59
N THR A 236 -5.90 19.13 -4.11
CA THR A 236 -5.05 20.33 -3.97
C THR A 236 -5.24 21.07 -2.64
N THR A 237 -6.21 20.67 -1.79
CA THR A 237 -6.38 21.24 -0.44
C THR A 237 -6.86 20.20 0.58
N PHE A 238 -6.16 20.04 1.69
CA PHE A 238 -6.63 19.36 2.90
C PHE A 238 -6.66 20.35 4.06
N THR A 239 -7.70 20.33 4.89
CA THR A 239 -7.80 21.18 6.09
C THR A 239 -7.90 20.24 7.28
N GLU A 240 -6.88 20.22 8.13
CA GLU A 240 -6.88 19.47 9.39
C GLU A 240 -7.94 20.05 10.34
N LEU A 241 -8.77 19.19 10.94
CA LEU A 241 -9.62 19.60 12.04
C LEU A 241 -8.78 19.65 13.33
N PRO A 242 -9.02 20.62 14.25
CA PRO A 242 -8.30 20.69 15.51
C PRO A 242 -8.39 19.37 16.29
N GLY A 243 -7.24 18.73 16.53
CA GLY A 243 -7.13 17.51 17.34
C GLY A 243 -6.84 16.20 16.59
N GLU A 244 -6.60 16.23 15.27
CA GLU A 244 -6.17 15.04 14.51
C GLU A 244 -4.63 14.88 14.51
N SER A 245 -4.14 13.64 14.43
CA SER A 245 -2.71 13.33 14.26
C SER A 245 -2.51 12.35 13.11
N VAL A 246 -1.71 12.73 12.11
CA VAL A 246 -1.42 11.94 10.90
C VAL A 246 0.00 11.37 10.98
N GLY A 247 0.17 10.06 10.71
CA GLY A 247 1.45 9.37 10.85
C GLY A 247 2.45 9.59 9.70
N VAL A 248 2.01 9.49 8.44
CA VAL A 248 2.78 9.81 7.21
C VAL A 248 1.78 10.28 6.14
N SER A 249 1.89 11.52 5.68
CA SER A 249 1.11 12.07 4.56
C SER A 249 2.06 12.34 3.39
N GLY A 250 1.79 11.80 2.19
CA GLY A 250 2.53 12.13 0.98
C GLY A 250 1.64 12.93 0.05
N GLN A 251 1.55 14.25 0.26
CA GLN A 251 0.85 15.11 -0.68
C GLN A 251 1.84 15.59 -1.76
N GLY A 252 1.43 15.54 -3.03
CA GLY A 252 2.04 16.38 -4.07
C GLY A 252 1.19 17.64 -4.21
N THR A 253 1.75 18.86 -4.28
CA THR A 253 3.04 19.26 -4.88
C THR A 253 4.06 20.00 -3.98
N THR A 254 3.82 20.15 -2.68
CA THR A 254 4.79 20.69 -1.69
C THR A 254 4.74 19.93 -0.35
N GLY A 255 5.74 19.05 -0.13
CA GLY A 255 6.25 18.59 1.19
C GLY A 255 5.66 17.39 1.96
N LEU A 256 6.22 16.17 1.78
CA LEU A 256 6.73 15.25 2.83
C LEU A 256 7.46 14.02 2.20
N HIS A 257 8.79 13.88 2.38
CA HIS A 257 9.67 12.81 1.82
C HIS A 257 10.87 12.36 2.70
N VAL A 258 10.80 11.17 3.31
CA VAL A 258 11.83 10.54 4.17
C VAL A 258 13.06 9.95 3.38
N ARG A 259 14.23 9.89 4.04
CA ARG A 259 15.67 9.71 3.63
C ARG A 259 16.14 8.52 2.73
N GLY A 260 17.25 8.73 1.96
CA GLY A 260 18.26 7.68 1.61
C GLY A 260 19.33 7.99 0.51
N VAL A 261 20.64 7.91 0.81
CA VAL A 261 21.83 8.29 -0.03
C VAL A 261 22.52 7.13 -0.79
N GLY A 262 23.02 7.28 -2.05
CA GLY A 262 24.02 6.35 -2.66
C GLY A 262 24.74 6.69 -4.01
N LYS A 263 26.08 6.93 -3.93
CA LYS A 263 27.23 7.38 -4.81
C LYS A 263 27.34 7.33 -6.38
N GLY A 264 27.94 8.43 -6.94
CA GLY A 264 29.02 8.53 -7.97
C GLY A 264 28.63 8.92 -9.43
N ALA A 265 29.19 9.90 -10.18
CA ALA A 265 30.30 10.86 -10.02
C ALA A 265 29.86 12.31 -10.37
N GLY A 266 29.97 13.22 -9.38
CA GLY A 266 29.58 14.65 -9.44
C GLY A 266 28.54 15.12 -8.40
N VAL A 267 28.47 14.48 -7.22
CA VAL A 267 27.22 13.88 -6.68
C VAL A 267 26.58 14.48 -5.42
N ASP A 268 25.24 14.51 -5.37
CA ASP A 268 24.43 14.80 -4.19
C ASP A 268 23.92 13.55 -3.53
N TYR A 269 23.94 13.47 -2.19
CA TYR A 269 23.05 12.54 -1.52
C TYR A 269 22.60 12.99 -0.14
N PHE A 270 21.33 12.73 0.08
CA PHE A 270 20.53 13.44 1.02
C PHE A 270 19.75 12.46 1.93
N SER A 271 19.29 12.95 3.07
CA SER A 271 18.41 14.08 2.79
C SER A 271 18.08 14.88 4.01
N ALA A 272 17.16 14.47 4.87
CA ALA A 272 15.72 14.54 4.55
C ALA A 272 15.23 16.00 4.70
N TYR A 273 14.30 16.44 3.84
CA TYR A 273 14.09 17.82 3.37
C TYR A 273 12.64 18.30 3.43
N PHE A 274 12.23 19.37 4.14
CA PHE A 274 10.85 19.90 3.97
C PHE A 274 10.85 21.41 4.29
N GLU A 275 10.93 22.31 3.30
CA GLU A 275 9.84 22.98 2.58
C GLU A 275 8.62 23.38 3.43
N TYR A 276 8.14 24.61 3.23
CA TYR A 276 6.73 24.97 3.36
C TYR A 276 6.44 26.21 2.49
N ASP A 277 5.19 26.35 2.04
CA ASP A 277 4.70 27.35 1.10
C ASP A 277 3.58 28.17 1.76
N GLN A 278 3.79 29.48 1.89
CA GLN A 278 2.83 30.39 2.50
C GLN A 278 1.75 30.88 1.54
N ASP A 279 1.95 30.76 0.22
CA ASP A 279 1.16 31.51 -0.77
C ASP A 279 0.47 30.68 -1.86
N ASP A 280 0.58 29.34 -1.85
CA ASP A 280 -0.10 28.40 -2.78
C ASP A 280 0.20 28.72 -4.26
N ASN A 281 1.33 29.39 -4.53
CA ASN A 281 1.72 29.82 -5.85
C ASN A 281 2.95 29.03 -6.33
N LEU A 282 2.71 28.07 -7.22
CA LEU A 282 3.75 27.24 -7.84
C LEU A 282 4.86 28.03 -8.57
N GLY A 283 4.68 29.33 -8.83
CA GLY A 283 5.67 30.22 -9.42
C GLY A 283 6.57 30.97 -8.44
N THR A 284 6.22 31.02 -7.15
CA THR A 284 6.96 31.72 -6.09
C THR A 284 7.25 30.76 -4.95
N SER A 285 8.45 30.79 -4.38
CA SER A 285 8.72 29.99 -3.19
C SER A 285 9.18 30.92 -2.10
N ASN A 286 8.25 31.30 -1.22
CA ASN A 286 8.51 32.28 -0.18
C ASN A 286 8.35 31.68 1.23
N GLY A 287 9.06 30.54 1.40
CA GLY A 287 9.55 29.94 2.66
C GLY A 287 8.49 29.22 3.47
N PRO A 288 8.83 28.34 4.45
CA PRO A 288 10.06 27.73 4.99
C PRO A 288 10.90 26.77 4.13
N PHE A 289 12.02 26.34 4.73
CA PHE A 289 12.80 25.24 4.20
C PHE A 289 13.75 24.54 5.19
N ALA A 290 13.92 23.21 5.06
CA ALA A 290 14.84 22.41 5.87
C ALA A 290 15.45 21.27 5.05
N ARG A 291 16.65 20.78 5.41
CA ARG A 291 17.23 19.49 4.93
C ARG A 291 18.29 18.98 5.92
N ILE A 292 18.18 17.76 6.48
CA ILE A 292 19.09 17.26 7.55
C ILE A 292 19.74 15.90 7.19
N ALA A 293 21.08 15.91 7.18
CA ALA A 293 22.09 14.95 6.68
C ALA A 293 22.48 15.05 5.18
N GLY A 294 22.65 16.27 4.66
CA GLY A 294 23.08 16.57 3.28
C GLY A 294 24.59 16.83 3.09
N LYS A 295 25.06 16.56 1.86
CA LYS A 295 26.36 16.99 1.32
C LYS A 295 26.06 17.69 -0.01
N ASP A 296 26.54 18.91 -0.18
CA ASP A 296 26.39 19.66 -1.42
C ASP A 296 27.77 19.83 -2.10
N VAL A 297 27.82 19.53 -3.39
CA VAL A 297 29.03 19.51 -4.21
C VAL A 297 29.01 20.75 -5.12
N ASN A 298 30.04 21.61 -5.00
CA ASN A 298 30.31 22.76 -5.88
C ASN A 298 29.57 24.05 -5.57
N TYR A 299 29.07 24.25 -4.37
CA TYR A 299 28.20 25.40 -4.09
C TYR A 299 28.92 26.76 -3.96
N PHE A 300 30.24 26.79 -4.16
CA PHE A 300 31.03 28.01 -4.28
C PHE A 300 31.11 28.49 -5.74
N THR A 301 29.98 28.74 -6.42
CA THR A 301 29.99 29.27 -7.80
C THR A 301 30.02 30.80 -7.81
N GLY A 302 31.22 31.35 -7.99
CA GLY A 302 31.54 32.76 -8.20
C GLY A 302 33.02 32.83 -8.56
N SER A 303 33.38 33.53 -9.64
CA SER A 303 34.48 33.26 -10.58
C SER A 303 35.95 33.24 -10.07
N THR A 304 36.22 33.09 -8.76
CA THR A 304 37.59 33.06 -8.22
C THR A 304 37.85 32.04 -7.10
N ALA A 305 36.82 31.43 -6.49
CA ALA A 305 37.01 30.47 -5.39
C ALA A 305 37.17 29.03 -5.92
N ALA A 306 38.14 28.28 -5.39
CA ALA A 306 38.28 26.86 -5.69
C ALA A 306 37.01 26.10 -5.28
N ARG A 307 36.55 25.21 -6.16
CA ARG A 307 35.40 24.30 -5.97
C ARG A 307 35.59 23.48 -4.68
N ARG A 308 34.67 23.62 -3.72
CA ARG A 308 34.75 22.98 -2.39
C ARG A 308 33.40 22.38 -1.99
N ASP A 309 33.44 21.23 -1.33
CA ASP A 309 32.25 20.55 -0.81
C ASP A 309 31.90 21.11 0.58
N VAL A 310 30.61 21.17 0.91
CA VAL A 310 30.15 21.45 2.29
C VAL A 310 29.32 20.28 2.78
N THR A 311 29.74 19.73 3.93
CA THR A 311 29.01 18.71 4.67
C THR A 311 28.40 19.34 5.90
N TYR A 312 27.12 19.06 6.17
CA TYR A 312 26.42 19.63 7.31
C TYR A 312 25.48 18.61 7.98
N GLY A 313 25.31 18.77 9.29
CA GLY A 313 24.33 18.03 10.06
C GLY A 313 22.92 18.42 9.68
N GLY A 314 22.65 19.73 9.58
CA GLY A 314 21.36 20.27 9.12
C GLY A 314 21.48 21.64 8.44
N TYR A 315 20.52 21.96 7.58
CA TYR A 315 20.32 23.27 6.99
C TYR A 315 18.89 23.72 7.27
N PHE A 316 18.74 24.97 7.69
CA PHE A 316 17.46 25.61 8.00
C PHE A 316 17.40 27.00 7.36
N ASP A 317 16.23 27.36 6.88
CA ASP A 317 15.94 28.64 6.21
C ASP A 317 14.55 29.10 6.63
N ALA A 318 14.48 30.30 7.21
CA ALA A 318 13.22 30.86 7.70
C ALA A 318 12.58 31.81 6.67
N ASN A 319 13.36 32.36 5.73
CA ASN A 319 12.84 33.21 4.67
C ASN A 319 13.76 33.21 3.44
N THR A 320 13.24 32.77 2.31
CA THR A 320 13.99 32.55 1.05
C THR A 320 14.60 33.83 0.49
N SER A 321 14.10 35.01 0.88
CA SER A 321 14.57 36.32 0.44
C SER A 321 15.57 37.01 1.37
N THR A 322 15.85 36.46 2.56
CA THR A 322 16.75 37.08 3.56
C THR A 322 17.98 36.22 3.88
N THR A 323 18.82 36.70 4.80
CA THR A 323 20.07 36.05 5.25
C THR A 323 19.88 35.15 6.48
N ASP A 324 18.65 34.80 6.83
CA ASP A 324 18.29 34.01 8.02
C ASP A 324 18.51 32.49 7.88
N PHE A 325 19.30 32.07 6.90
CA PHE A 325 19.70 30.67 6.73
C PHE A 325 20.83 30.28 7.68
N VAL A 326 20.87 28.99 8.05
CA VAL A 326 21.91 28.45 8.92
C VAL A 326 22.25 27.00 8.58
N PHE A 327 23.55 26.73 8.52
CA PHE A 327 24.13 25.40 8.55
C PHE A 327 24.48 25.05 10.00
N VAL A 328 23.99 23.89 10.47
CA VAL A 328 24.26 23.36 11.81
C VAL A 328 25.16 22.15 11.69
N GLY A 329 26.28 22.17 12.43
CA GLY A 329 27.32 21.14 12.34
C GLY A 329 27.94 21.06 10.96
N ALA A 330 28.53 22.17 10.50
CA ALA A 330 29.09 22.31 9.16
C ALA A 330 30.60 22.08 9.15
N ARG A 331 31.14 21.54 8.06
CA ARG A 331 32.59 21.48 7.81
C ARG A 331 32.91 22.25 6.53
N ASN A 332 33.80 23.24 6.67
CA ASN A 332 34.28 24.06 5.56
C ASN A 332 35.80 24.25 5.69
N ASN A 333 36.54 23.81 4.69
CA ASN A 333 38.01 23.98 4.55
C ASN A 333 38.84 23.35 5.65
N ASN A 334 38.44 22.15 6.10
CA ASN A 334 38.98 21.50 7.28
C ASN A 334 38.71 22.24 8.60
N THR A 335 37.88 23.28 8.61
CA THR A 335 37.39 23.90 9.84
C THR A 335 35.99 23.42 10.14
N SER A 336 35.77 22.98 11.36
CA SER A 336 34.45 22.58 11.86
C SER A 336 33.74 23.79 12.49
N TYR A 337 32.50 24.04 12.07
CA TYR A 337 31.63 25.11 12.55
C TYR A 337 30.39 24.52 13.22
N LYS A 338 30.08 24.98 14.43
CA LYS A 338 28.85 24.58 15.12
C LYS A 338 27.61 25.18 14.45
N VAL A 339 27.66 26.48 14.15
CA VAL A 339 26.59 27.26 13.52
C VAL A 339 27.26 28.17 12.48
N LEU A 340 26.77 28.16 11.25
CA LEU A 340 27.32 28.95 10.14
C LEU A 340 26.17 29.48 9.29
N GLY A 341 25.94 30.79 9.29
CA GLY A 341 24.78 31.41 8.63
C GLY A 341 24.97 32.91 8.42
N GLY A 342 23.95 33.57 7.88
CA GLY A 342 23.96 35.02 7.63
C GLY A 342 23.28 35.88 8.69
N GLY A 343 22.77 35.27 9.77
CA GLY A 343 22.14 35.96 10.90
C GLY A 343 23.05 36.05 12.14
N SER A 344 22.66 36.90 13.11
CA SER A 344 23.42 37.12 14.35
C SER A 344 23.29 35.97 15.37
N LEU A 345 24.40 35.54 15.95
CA LEU A 345 24.40 34.63 17.11
C LEU A 345 23.85 35.35 18.35
N SER A 346 22.77 34.82 18.94
CA SER A 346 22.06 35.48 20.03
C SER A 346 21.45 34.50 21.04
N THR A 347 21.17 34.98 22.26
CA THR A 347 20.37 34.31 23.30
C THR A 347 19.21 35.20 23.76
N MET A 348 18.32 34.68 24.62
CA MET A 348 17.20 35.45 25.18
C MET A 348 17.19 35.45 26.71
N VAL A 349 16.73 36.55 27.29
CA VAL A 349 16.41 36.68 28.73
C VAL A 349 15.03 37.31 28.87
N GLU A 350 14.27 36.96 29.91
CA GLU A 350 12.97 37.58 30.18
C GLU A 350 13.14 38.93 30.90
N ASP A 351 12.35 39.93 30.48
CA ASP A 351 12.21 41.18 31.22
C ASP A 351 11.21 41.07 32.38
N ARG A 352 11.09 42.14 33.17
CA ARG A 352 10.19 42.17 34.34
C ARG A 352 8.70 42.03 34.00
N ASN A 353 8.33 42.20 32.74
CA ASN A 353 6.97 42.06 32.24
C ASN A 353 6.75 40.69 31.56
N GLY A 354 7.74 39.79 31.59
CA GLY A 354 7.67 38.46 30.96
C GLY A 354 7.96 38.45 29.45
N ASN A 355 8.51 39.53 28.87
CA ASN A 355 8.87 39.55 27.44
C ASN A 355 10.32 39.10 27.24
N ASN A 356 10.56 38.27 26.21
CA ASN A 356 11.92 37.92 25.78
C ASN A 356 12.66 39.13 25.20
N ARG A 357 13.91 39.34 25.65
CA ARG A 357 14.87 40.33 25.16
C ARG A 357 16.08 39.60 24.56
N ILE A 358 16.52 40.04 23.39
CA ILE A 358 17.62 39.41 22.63
C ILE A 358 18.96 39.98 23.10
N LEU A 359 19.90 39.11 23.45
CA LEU A 359 21.30 39.44 23.73
C LEU A 359 22.18 38.85 22.62
N HIS A 360 23.13 39.64 22.12
CA HIS A 360 23.99 39.26 21.00
C HIS A 360 25.37 38.77 21.46
N ALA A 361 25.92 37.79 20.74
CA ALA A 361 27.30 37.36 20.90
C ALA A 361 28.25 38.20 20.05
N THR A 362 29.50 38.38 20.54
CA THR A 362 30.56 39.04 19.76
C THR A 362 31.08 38.10 18.67
N GLU A 363 31.08 38.55 17.42
CA GLU A 363 31.67 37.83 16.29
C GLU A 363 33.02 38.45 15.92
N THR A 364 34.01 37.61 15.63
CA THR A 364 35.39 38.04 15.37
C THR A 364 35.87 37.49 14.02
N PRO A 365 36.80 38.19 13.33
CA PRO A 365 37.33 37.69 12.07
C PRO A 365 38.20 36.43 12.21
N GLU A 366 38.77 36.19 13.40
CA GLU A 366 39.64 35.07 13.75
C GLU A 366 38.96 34.17 14.77
N ILE A 367 39.39 32.91 14.91
CA ILE A 367 38.84 32.02 15.93
C ILE A 367 39.61 32.23 17.24
N LEU A 368 39.01 32.95 18.17
CA LEU A 368 39.63 33.39 19.43
C LEU A 368 38.97 32.73 20.64
N PHE A 369 39.76 32.50 21.68
CA PHE A 369 39.28 32.23 23.03
C PHE A 369 39.63 33.40 23.95
N GLU A 370 38.74 33.65 24.89
CA GLU A 370 38.86 34.69 25.90
C GLU A 370 38.83 34.08 27.29
N ASP A 371 39.62 34.66 28.20
CA ASP A 371 39.58 34.34 29.61
C ASP A 371 39.65 35.63 30.44
N PHE A 372 39.14 35.57 31.66
CA PHE A 372 39.03 36.70 32.58
C PHE A 372 39.48 36.30 33.97
N GLY A 373 40.12 37.23 34.66
CA GLY A 373 40.44 37.00 36.06
C GLY A 373 40.96 38.24 36.75
N THR A 374 41.51 38.04 37.93
CA THR A 374 42.13 39.08 38.72
C THR A 374 43.56 38.71 39.07
N GLY A 375 44.34 39.71 39.46
CA GLY A 375 45.72 39.55 39.91
C GLY A 375 46.08 40.65 40.90
N LYS A 376 47.26 40.54 41.50
CA LYS A 376 47.79 41.56 42.41
C LYS A 376 49.28 41.73 42.18
N LEU A 377 49.69 42.99 41.96
CA LEU A 377 51.10 43.35 41.96
C LEU A 377 51.68 43.08 43.36
N VAL A 378 52.87 42.48 43.39
CA VAL A 378 53.68 42.33 44.59
C VAL A 378 55.02 42.99 44.30
N ASN A 379 55.30 44.09 44.98
CA ASN A 379 56.46 44.94 44.70
C ASN A 379 56.54 45.37 43.22
N GLY A 380 55.41 45.74 42.62
CA GLY A 380 55.33 46.27 41.25
C GLY A 380 55.30 45.23 40.13
N GLU A 381 55.29 43.92 40.44
CA GLU A 381 55.21 42.86 39.44
C GLU A 381 54.19 41.78 39.82
N ALA A 382 53.59 41.14 38.82
CA ALA A 382 52.77 39.94 38.99
C ALA A 382 52.94 39.01 37.78
N TYR A 383 53.03 37.70 38.02
CA TYR A 383 52.93 36.70 36.96
C TYR A 383 51.56 36.01 37.04
N ILE A 384 50.82 36.03 35.95
CA ILE A 384 49.53 35.34 35.83
C ILE A 384 49.77 34.04 35.07
N LYS A 385 49.60 32.91 35.76
CA LYS A 385 49.63 31.58 35.16
C LYS A 385 48.28 31.31 34.51
N ILE A 386 48.27 30.92 33.24
CA ILE A 386 47.06 30.42 32.57
C ILE A 386 46.81 28.98 33.01
N ASP A 387 45.53 28.62 33.14
CA ASP A 387 45.11 27.25 33.43
C ASP A 387 45.74 26.26 32.42
N GLU A 388 46.16 25.09 32.90
CA GLU A 388 46.91 24.14 32.07
C GLU A 388 46.06 23.61 30.91
N LEU A 389 44.76 23.38 31.13
CA LEU A 389 43.85 22.94 30.09
C LEU A 389 43.60 24.04 29.06
N MET A 390 43.48 25.29 29.51
CA MET A 390 43.36 26.44 28.60
C MET A 390 44.64 26.62 27.77
N SER A 391 45.82 26.48 28.38
CA SER A 391 47.13 26.56 27.70
C SER A 391 47.26 25.53 26.57
N ASP A 392 46.67 24.34 26.73
CA ASP A 392 46.66 23.29 25.70
C ASP A 392 45.69 23.58 24.54
N HIS A 393 44.81 24.57 24.68
CA HIS A 393 43.77 24.90 23.69
C HIS A 393 43.90 26.28 23.06
N ILE A 394 44.96 27.03 23.40
CA ILE A 394 45.32 28.29 22.76
C ILE A 394 46.64 28.18 22.00
N PHE A 395 46.78 29.02 20.97
CA PHE A 395 47.98 29.16 20.17
C PHE A 395 48.54 30.57 20.32
N VAL A 396 49.81 30.66 20.69
CA VAL A 396 50.50 31.93 20.95
C VAL A 396 51.90 31.84 20.37
N ASP A 397 52.18 32.69 19.39
CA ASP A 397 53.51 32.91 18.84
C ASP A 397 53.69 34.39 18.43
N GLU A 398 54.78 34.69 17.72
CA GLU A 398 55.07 36.05 17.27
C GLU A 398 54.03 36.59 16.25
N SER A 399 53.48 35.71 15.41
CA SER A 399 52.45 36.05 14.43
C SER A 399 51.02 36.04 15.01
N HIS A 400 50.82 35.32 16.11
CA HIS A 400 49.57 35.17 16.85
C HIS A 400 49.75 35.61 18.32
N PRO A 401 50.06 36.90 18.56
CA PRO A 401 50.33 37.36 19.90
C PRO A 401 49.06 37.36 20.75
N MET A 402 49.18 36.82 21.96
CA MET A 402 48.15 36.99 23.00
C MET A 402 47.96 38.49 23.28
N LYS A 403 46.70 38.90 23.39
CA LYS A 403 46.28 40.24 23.76
C LYS A 403 45.83 40.21 25.21
N VAL A 404 46.36 41.12 26.03
CA VAL A 404 46.05 41.18 27.48
C VAL A 404 45.70 42.62 27.82
N PHE A 405 44.55 42.82 28.44
CA PHE A 405 44.06 44.11 28.89
C PHE A 405 43.98 44.08 30.41
N ILE A 406 44.55 45.10 31.06
CA ILE A 406 44.59 45.22 32.52
C ILE A 406 43.79 46.44 32.97
N GLN A 407 42.85 46.24 33.88
CA GLN A 407 42.17 47.32 34.59
C GLN A 407 42.67 47.36 36.04
N LEU A 408 43.37 48.44 36.38
CA LEU A 408 43.89 48.67 37.72
C LEU A 408 42.77 49.08 38.67
N GLU A 409 42.80 48.57 39.90
CA GLU A 409 41.80 48.82 40.95
C GLU A 409 42.39 49.56 42.16
N GLY A 410 43.54 50.21 41.97
CA GLY A 410 44.23 50.99 42.99
C GLY A 410 45.27 51.92 42.40
N ASP A 411 45.82 52.81 43.24
CA ASP A 411 46.78 53.83 42.84
C ASP A 411 48.15 53.23 42.54
N CYS A 412 48.64 53.45 41.32
CA CYS A 412 49.95 53.02 40.85
C CYS A 412 50.32 53.80 39.57
N LYS A 413 51.54 53.61 39.07
CA LYS A 413 52.05 54.39 37.92
C LYS A 413 51.59 53.90 36.55
N GLY A 414 50.59 53.00 36.49
CA GLY A 414 50.22 52.26 35.28
C GLY A 414 51.05 51.00 35.08
N VAL A 415 50.65 50.15 34.12
CA VAL A 415 51.29 48.83 33.89
C VAL A 415 51.49 48.54 32.41
N TYR A 416 52.42 47.62 32.12
CA TYR A 416 52.59 46.98 30.81
C TYR A 416 52.74 45.45 30.99
N VAL A 417 52.47 44.71 29.92
CA VAL A 417 52.50 43.24 29.93
C VAL A 417 53.67 42.74 29.09
N THR A 418 54.41 41.77 29.63
CA THR A 418 55.58 41.12 29.03
C THR A 418 55.46 39.60 29.17
N GLU A 419 56.42 38.86 28.60
CA GLU A 419 56.52 37.39 28.74
C GLU A 419 55.22 36.67 28.39
N LYS A 420 54.52 37.16 27.36
CA LYS A 420 53.24 36.59 26.91
C LYS A 420 53.49 35.28 26.19
N THR A 421 53.10 34.19 26.83
CA THR A 421 53.19 32.83 26.30
C THR A 421 51.87 32.12 26.54
N LYS A 422 51.65 30.95 25.93
CA LYS A 422 50.46 30.14 26.22
C LYS A 422 50.30 29.76 27.71
N ASN A 423 51.41 29.75 28.46
CA ASN A 423 51.42 29.37 29.88
C ASN A 423 51.14 30.54 30.85
N GLY A 424 51.14 31.79 30.37
CA GLY A 424 51.06 32.94 31.24
C GLY A 424 51.63 34.23 30.65
N PHE A 425 51.50 35.28 31.45
CA PHE A 425 52.04 36.60 31.14
C PHE A 425 52.46 37.33 32.41
N LYS A 426 53.43 38.24 32.27
CA LYS A 426 53.95 39.05 33.36
C LYS A 426 53.47 40.50 33.27
N VAL A 427 52.83 40.99 34.32
CA VAL A 427 52.40 42.38 34.48
C VAL A 427 53.46 43.13 35.28
N LYS A 428 53.90 44.29 34.79
CA LYS A 428 54.92 45.13 35.41
C LYS A 428 54.46 46.56 35.53
N GLU A 429 54.66 47.16 36.70
CA GLU A 429 54.41 48.58 36.93
C GLU A 429 55.41 49.44 36.17
N LEU A 430 54.92 50.57 35.64
CA LEU A 430 55.76 51.53 34.93
C LEU A 430 56.74 52.22 35.87
N GLN A 431 57.85 52.72 35.30
CA GLN A 431 58.85 53.53 36.02
C GLN A 431 59.42 52.87 37.29
N ASN A 432 59.59 51.54 37.28
CA ASN A 432 60.07 50.77 38.43
C ASN A 432 59.24 51.01 39.70
N GLY A 433 57.92 51.20 39.56
CA GLY A 433 57.01 51.22 40.69
C GLY A 433 57.07 49.92 41.51
N LYS A 434 56.68 50.01 42.79
CA LYS A 434 56.71 48.89 43.75
C LYS A 434 55.36 48.70 44.46
N SER A 435 54.30 49.14 43.81
CA SER A 435 52.95 49.15 44.37
C SER A 435 52.43 47.72 44.54
N ASN A 436 51.48 47.54 45.48
CA ASN A 436 50.85 46.26 45.78
C ASN A 436 49.36 46.28 45.43
N VAL A 437 49.04 46.68 44.19
CA VAL A 437 47.69 46.97 43.70
C VAL A 437 47.05 45.74 43.05
N SER A 438 45.77 45.53 43.34
CA SER A 438 44.93 44.55 42.65
C SER A 438 44.50 45.05 41.28
N PHE A 439 44.27 44.13 40.36
CA PHE A 439 43.79 44.43 39.01
C PHE A 439 42.92 43.32 38.47
N SER A 440 42.01 43.69 37.56
CA SER A 440 41.27 42.77 36.71
C SER A 440 41.96 42.64 35.35
N TRP A 441 41.86 41.48 34.71
CA TRP A 441 42.43 41.23 33.40
C TRP A 441 41.46 40.50 32.46
N ASN A 442 41.56 40.80 31.17
CA ASN A 442 41.00 40.04 30.07
C ASN A 442 42.17 39.61 29.18
N MET A 443 42.18 38.34 28.77
CA MET A 443 43.09 37.86 27.74
C MET A 443 42.35 37.29 26.55
N VAL A 444 42.90 37.50 25.36
CA VAL A 444 42.40 36.97 24.09
C VAL A 444 43.55 36.31 23.34
N ALA A 445 43.37 35.06 22.94
CA ALA A 445 44.35 34.31 22.15
C ALA A 445 43.68 33.51 21.03
N ASN A 446 44.45 33.18 19.99
CA ASN A 446 43.96 32.30 18.92
C ASN A 446 43.70 30.91 19.49
N ARG A 447 42.59 30.30 19.07
CA ARG A 447 42.28 28.92 19.41
C ARG A 447 43.26 27.98 18.68
N ALA A 448 43.83 27.02 19.40
CA ALA A 448 44.68 26.00 18.81
C ALA A 448 43.90 25.08 17.85
N ASP A 449 44.61 24.52 16.86
CA ASP A 449 44.07 23.46 16.00
C ASP A 449 43.66 22.25 16.83
N VAL A 450 42.59 21.57 16.41
CA VAL A 450 42.19 20.29 17.02
C VAL A 450 42.95 19.19 16.29
N LEU A 451 43.64 18.35 17.06
CA LEU A 451 44.41 17.22 16.55
C LEU A 451 43.71 15.89 16.82
N GLU A 452 43.82 14.97 15.88
CA GLU A 452 43.49 13.55 16.07
C GLU A 452 44.57 12.86 16.93
N LYS A 453 44.29 11.62 17.37
CA LYS A 453 45.25 10.83 18.18
C LYS A 453 46.59 10.56 17.48
N ASP A 454 46.60 10.57 16.14
CA ASP A 454 47.79 10.38 15.32
C ASP A 454 48.56 11.69 15.04
N GLY A 455 48.09 12.82 15.58
CA GLY A 455 48.68 14.14 15.40
C GLY A 455 48.23 14.86 14.12
N THR A 456 47.37 14.28 13.30
CA THR A 456 46.81 14.97 12.13
C THR A 456 45.76 16.01 12.54
N ILE A 457 45.56 17.05 11.71
CA ILE A 457 44.61 18.12 12.03
C ILE A 457 43.17 17.64 11.79
N ALA A 458 42.42 17.45 12.88
CA ALA A 458 40.99 17.20 12.86
C ALA A 458 40.21 18.46 12.45
N SER A 459 40.58 19.62 12.98
CA SER A 459 39.97 20.91 12.65
C SER A 459 41.00 22.05 12.70
N LYS A 460 41.12 22.79 11.59
CA LYS A 460 42.01 23.95 11.48
C LYS A 460 41.34 25.21 12.05
N HIS A 461 42.02 25.89 12.96
CA HIS A 461 41.60 27.12 13.63
C HIS A 461 42.64 28.24 13.56
N VAL A 462 43.93 27.90 13.68
CA VAL A 462 45.03 28.87 13.52
C VAL A 462 45.06 29.38 12.07
N ASP A 463 45.42 30.65 11.87
CA ASP A 463 45.38 31.39 10.60
C ASP A 463 44.00 31.57 9.94
N VAL A 464 42.91 31.05 10.52
CA VAL A 464 41.58 31.19 9.92
C VAL A 464 41.08 32.61 10.16
N ARG A 465 41.16 33.45 9.12
CA ARG A 465 40.65 34.83 9.12
C ARG A 465 39.77 35.13 7.91
N PHE A 466 38.52 35.57 8.13
CA PHE A 466 37.52 35.83 7.07
C PHE A 466 37.48 34.74 5.96
N PRO A 467 37.32 33.46 6.30
CA PRO A 467 37.27 32.40 5.30
C PRO A 467 36.03 32.57 4.40
N ILE A 468 36.14 32.14 3.14
CA ILE A 468 35.01 32.10 2.22
C ILE A 468 33.95 31.12 2.77
N GLY A 469 32.77 31.63 3.07
CA GLY A 469 31.61 30.87 3.55
C GLY A 469 30.76 30.27 2.42
N PRO A 470 29.96 29.23 2.69
CA PRO A 470 28.99 28.70 1.73
C PRO A 470 27.90 29.71 1.41
N LYS A 471 27.35 29.61 0.20
CA LYS A 471 26.14 30.34 -0.18
C LYS A 471 24.89 29.69 0.40
N LYS A 472 23.82 30.47 0.53
CA LYS A 472 22.46 30.02 0.83
C LYS A 472 22.01 28.94 -0.15
N LEU A 473 21.47 27.81 0.32
CA LEU A 473 21.06 26.72 -0.55
C LEU A 473 19.81 27.11 -1.34
N ASN A 474 19.77 26.72 -2.62
CA ASN A 474 18.61 26.96 -3.47
C ASN A 474 17.50 25.98 -3.13
N GLN A 475 16.27 26.47 -3.21
CA GLN A 475 15.11 25.60 -3.15
C GLN A 475 14.90 24.85 -4.47
N GLU A 476 14.49 23.58 -4.40
CA GLU A 476 14.16 22.83 -5.61
C GLU A 476 12.78 23.26 -6.12
N LYS A 477 12.72 23.81 -7.35
CA LYS A 477 11.46 24.24 -7.99
C LYS A 477 10.81 23.08 -8.71
N SER A 478 9.54 22.83 -8.43
CA SER A 478 8.70 21.93 -9.23
C SER A 478 8.32 22.61 -10.55
N VAL A 479 8.48 21.91 -11.68
CA VAL A 479 8.04 22.40 -13.00
C VAL A 479 6.91 21.52 -13.50
N GLU A 480 5.72 22.10 -13.66
CA GLU A 480 4.59 21.39 -14.27
C GLU A 480 4.89 21.15 -15.77
N LYS A 481 5.00 19.88 -16.17
CA LYS A 481 5.20 19.51 -17.56
C LYS A 481 3.87 19.01 -18.14
N LYS A 482 3.13 19.91 -18.79
CA LYS A 482 1.90 19.55 -19.51
C LYS A 482 2.28 18.78 -20.78
N TYR A 483 1.83 17.53 -20.88
CA TYR A 483 1.95 16.75 -22.11
C TYR A 483 0.70 16.99 -22.95
N ASP A 484 0.89 17.51 -24.15
CA ASP A 484 -0.19 17.76 -25.10
C ASP A 484 -0.76 16.42 -25.60
N THR A 485 -2.02 16.12 -25.26
CA THR A 485 -2.68 14.85 -25.62
C THR A 485 -3.41 14.89 -26.95
N GLU A 486 -3.41 16.01 -27.69
CA GLU A 486 -4.11 16.15 -28.98
C GLU A 486 -3.31 15.68 -30.21
N LYS A 487 -2.47 14.66 -30.06
CA LYS A 487 -1.95 13.91 -31.21
C LYS A 487 -2.14 12.41 -31.03
N LYS A 488 -3.30 11.93 -31.46
CA LYS A 488 -3.40 10.66 -32.21
C LYS A 488 -4.68 10.61 -33.03
#